data_AF-A0A5U8SUC0-F1
#
_entry.id   AF-A0A5U8SUC0-F1
#
_cell.length_a   1.000
_cell.length_b   1.000
_cell.length_c   1.000
_cell.angle_alpha   90.00
_cell.angle_beta   90.00
_cell.angle_gamma   90.00
#
_symmetry.space_group_name_H-M   'P 1'
#
loop_
_entity.id
_entity.type
_entity.pdbx_description
1 polymer ?
#
loop_
_entity_poly.entity_id
_entity_poly.type
_entity_poly.pdbx_seq_one_letter_code
_entity_poly.pdbx_strand_id
1 'polypeptide(L)'
;MANIDLIREVKRSAVNHWGSVLSACGVDVPERGKHGACPVCGGTDRFHFIDDHHNGNWFCRQCDAPNHGDGLDLIAKVKGISVLDAAKEVSQALSLSLPEPARKEAPKSAAPPIAEKVSKLVAQTTAGQSAYLNAKGHTCPVRLLEDGSLLLVIRCGDDVTGAQIIRPDGEKRLIAGTRKKGSFIPVSELPETADTVLIAEGYATALTVAQLHDGLVLAAI
;
A
#
# COMPACT_ATOMS: atom_id res chain seq x y z
N MET A 1 12.91 -4.97 -7.80
CA MET A 1 13.38 -3.81 -8.60
C MET A 1 12.77 -2.55 -8.01
N ALA A 2 13.56 -1.49 -7.82
CA ALA A 2 13.02 -0.19 -7.40
C ALA A 2 12.15 0.42 -8.53
N ASN A 3 11.26 1.36 -8.21
CA ASN A 3 10.39 2.01 -9.21
C ASN A 3 11.17 2.63 -10.38
N ILE A 4 12.36 3.16 -10.12
CA ILE A 4 13.28 3.69 -11.14
C ILE A 4 13.84 2.57 -12.03
N ASP A 5 14.09 1.39 -11.47
CA ASP A 5 14.62 0.24 -12.23
C ASP A 5 13.57 -0.30 -13.19
N LEU A 6 12.29 -0.33 -12.78
CA LEU A 6 11.19 -0.73 -13.68
C LEU A 6 11.10 0.18 -14.89
N ILE A 7 11.10 1.49 -14.69
CA ILE A 7 11.02 2.46 -15.79
C ILE A 7 12.22 2.29 -16.72
N ARG A 8 13.43 2.10 -16.17
CA ARG A 8 14.63 1.86 -16.96
C ARG A 8 14.59 0.55 -17.74
N GLU A 9 14.12 -0.53 -17.12
CA GLU A 9 14.01 -1.84 -17.75
C GLU A 9 13.00 -1.80 -18.88
N VAL A 10 11.79 -1.27 -18.62
CA VAL A 10 10.75 -1.11 -19.63
C VAL A 10 11.25 -0.28 -20.81
N LYS A 11 11.89 0.87 -20.56
CA LYS A 11 12.46 1.68 -21.63
C LYS A 11 13.48 0.90 -22.45
N ARG A 12 14.34 0.09 -21.81
CA ARG A 12 15.34 -0.75 -22.49
C ARG A 12 14.69 -1.86 -23.31
N SER A 13 13.70 -2.55 -22.76
CA SER A 13 13.02 -3.67 -23.44
C SER A 13 12.11 -3.21 -24.57
N ALA A 14 11.59 -1.97 -24.50
CA ALA A 14 10.74 -1.38 -25.53
C ALA A 14 11.52 -0.72 -26.68
N VAL A 15 12.86 -0.61 -26.59
CA VAL A 15 13.69 -0.04 -27.66
C VAL A 15 13.40 -0.78 -28.97
N ASN A 16 13.23 -0.02 -30.06
CA ASN A 16 12.85 -0.50 -31.41
C ASN A 16 11.42 -1.06 -31.56
N HIS A 17 10.66 -1.16 -30.47
CA HIS A 17 9.35 -1.81 -30.46
C HIS A 17 8.22 -0.87 -30.02
N TRP A 18 8.46 0.44 -29.92
CA TRP A 18 7.48 1.39 -29.39
C TRP A 18 6.18 1.44 -30.17
N GLY A 19 6.19 1.32 -31.51
CA GLY A 19 4.94 1.27 -32.29
C GLY A 19 4.03 0.11 -31.89
N SER A 20 4.59 -1.11 -31.74
CA SER A 20 3.81 -2.28 -31.33
C SER A 20 3.44 -2.25 -29.85
N VAL A 21 4.32 -1.73 -29.00
CA VAL A 21 4.07 -1.56 -27.56
C VAL A 21 2.93 -0.57 -27.32
N LEU A 22 2.95 0.59 -27.99
CA LEU A 22 1.90 1.60 -27.88
C LEU A 22 0.55 1.02 -28.31
N SER A 23 0.51 0.31 -29.43
CA SER A 23 -0.70 -0.36 -29.90
C SER A 23 -1.20 -1.42 -28.92
N ALA A 24 -0.30 -2.25 -28.35
CA ALA A 24 -0.66 -3.23 -27.33
C ALA A 24 -1.20 -2.58 -26.03
N CYS A 25 -0.77 -1.36 -25.73
CA CYS A 25 -1.30 -0.54 -24.64
C CYS A 25 -2.58 0.23 -25.02
N GLY A 26 -3.11 0.08 -26.24
CA GLY A 26 -4.31 0.77 -26.71
C GLY A 26 -4.08 2.22 -27.12
N VAL A 27 -2.85 2.56 -27.53
CA VAL A 27 -2.48 3.88 -28.04
C VAL A 27 -2.11 3.76 -29.52
N ASP A 28 -2.98 4.23 -30.39
CA ASP A 28 -2.75 4.19 -31.84
C ASP A 28 -1.87 5.35 -32.28
N VAL A 29 -0.77 5.06 -32.97
CA VAL A 29 0.14 6.07 -33.54
C VAL A 29 0.34 5.83 -35.03
N PRO A 30 0.61 6.88 -35.84
CA PRO A 30 1.00 6.69 -37.23
C PRO A 30 2.32 5.93 -37.34
N GLU A 31 2.63 5.43 -38.53
CA GLU A 31 3.93 4.80 -38.79
C GLU A 31 5.10 5.74 -38.42
N ARG A 32 6.23 5.14 -38.02
CA ARG A 32 7.46 5.86 -37.67
C ARG A 32 7.82 6.89 -38.75
N GLY A 33 8.08 8.11 -38.31
CA GLY A 33 8.41 9.26 -39.16
C GLY A 33 7.20 9.95 -39.80
N LYS A 34 5.97 9.43 -39.66
CA LYS A 34 4.76 10.01 -40.29
C LYS A 34 3.93 10.86 -39.34
N HIS A 35 3.14 11.74 -39.95
CA HIS A 35 2.15 12.57 -39.29
C HIS A 35 0.78 11.87 -39.24
N GLY A 36 -0.03 12.18 -38.22
CA GLY A 36 -1.38 11.64 -38.06
C GLY A 36 -2.22 12.35 -37.00
N ALA A 37 -3.37 11.75 -36.70
CA ALA A 37 -4.26 12.18 -35.62
C ALA A 37 -3.54 12.07 -34.26
N CYS A 38 -3.77 13.03 -33.36
CA CYS A 38 -3.19 12.96 -32.02
C CYS A 38 -3.99 12.02 -31.12
N PRO A 39 -3.35 11.05 -30.46
CA PRO A 39 -4.05 10.17 -29.50
C PRO A 39 -4.59 10.91 -28.27
N VAL A 40 -4.05 12.09 -27.99
CA VAL A 40 -4.41 12.92 -26.82
C VAL A 40 -5.49 13.94 -27.16
N CYS A 41 -5.36 14.66 -28.27
CA CYS A 41 -6.25 15.79 -28.59
C CYS A 41 -6.96 15.68 -29.96
N GLY A 42 -6.85 14.55 -30.65
CA GLY A 42 -7.49 14.30 -31.94
C GLY A 42 -6.86 15.05 -33.13
N GLY A 43 -7.69 15.45 -34.09
CA GLY A 43 -7.28 16.07 -35.35
C GLY A 43 -6.85 15.05 -36.42
N THR A 44 -6.18 15.53 -37.49
CA THR A 44 -5.86 14.71 -38.68
C THR A 44 -4.36 14.50 -38.91
N ASP A 45 -3.52 15.52 -38.68
CA ASP A 45 -2.09 15.49 -39.06
C ASP A 45 -1.14 16.12 -38.02
N ARG A 46 -1.66 16.55 -36.87
CA ARG A 46 -0.93 17.38 -35.90
C ARG A 46 0.09 16.63 -35.04
N PHE A 47 -0.02 15.31 -34.99
CA PHE A 47 0.86 14.44 -34.22
C PHE A 47 1.92 13.84 -35.14
N HIS A 48 3.15 13.78 -34.67
CA HIS A 48 4.29 13.18 -35.36
C HIS A 48 4.89 12.10 -34.47
N PHE A 49 4.87 10.85 -34.94
CA PHE A 49 5.59 9.76 -34.29
C PHE A 49 7.00 9.71 -34.86
N ILE A 50 7.95 10.34 -34.17
CA ILE A 50 9.32 10.54 -34.65
C ILE A 50 10.11 9.24 -34.48
N ASP A 51 10.15 8.75 -33.24
CA ASP A 51 10.89 7.55 -32.80
C ASP A 51 12.28 7.35 -33.45
N ASP A 52 13.00 8.45 -33.67
CA ASP A 52 14.35 8.47 -34.25
C ASP A 52 15.39 7.83 -33.32
N HIS A 53 15.25 8.06 -32.02
CA HIS A 53 16.11 7.50 -30.96
C HIS A 53 15.56 6.18 -30.37
N HIS A 54 14.60 5.54 -31.03
CA HIS A 54 14.05 4.24 -30.62
C HIS A 54 13.47 4.24 -29.19
N ASN A 55 12.99 5.40 -28.73
CA ASN A 55 12.43 5.62 -27.40
C ASN A 55 10.93 6.01 -27.43
N GLY A 56 10.29 5.92 -28.60
CA GLY A 56 8.88 6.26 -28.80
C GLY A 56 8.66 7.77 -28.86
N ASN A 57 9.65 8.54 -29.32
CA ASN A 57 9.59 10.00 -29.34
C ASN A 57 8.43 10.50 -30.19
N TRP A 58 7.70 11.48 -29.67
CA TRP A 58 6.57 12.08 -30.37
C TRP A 58 6.49 13.58 -30.12
N PHE A 59 5.82 14.26 -31.03
CA PHE A 59 5.51 15.68 -30.93
C PHE A 59 4.09 15.97 -31.42
N CYS A 60 3.37 16.84 -30.74
CA CYS A 60 2.08 17.36 -31.15
C CYS A 60 2.09 18.88 -31.21
N ARG A 61 1.63 19.43 -32.34
CA ARG A 61 1.57 20.89 -32.58
C ARG A 61 0.50 21.63 -31.77
N GLN A 62 -0.48 20.94 -31.18
CA GLN A 62 -1.63 21.57 -30.51
C GLN A 62 -1.93 21.07 -29.09
N CYS A 63 -1.23 20.06 -28.58
CA CYS A 63 -1.39 19.70 -27.18
C CYS A 63 -0.84 20.82 -26.29
N ASP A 64 -1.45 20.99 -25.11
CA ASP A 64 -0.82 21.77 -24.05
C ASP A 64 0.47 21.09 -23.57
N ALA A 65 1.39 21.91 -23.04
CA ALA A 65 2.66 21.45 -22.51
C ALA A 65 2.47 20.40 -21.40
N PRO A 66 3.24 19.29 -21.39
CA PRO A 66 4.22 18.92 -22.40
C PRO A 66 3.55 18.38 -23.66
N ASN A 67 3.87 18.96 -24.81
CA ASN A 67 3.32 18.60 -26.12
C ASN A 67 4.26 17.69 -26.92
N HIS A 68 5.25 17.10 -26.25
CA HIS A 68 6.22 16.16 -26.75
C HIS A 68 6.69 15.27 -25.59
N GLY A 69 7.32 14.15 -25.91
CA GLY A 69 7.86 13.23 -24.91
C GLY A 69 8.24 11.90 -25.54
N ASP A 70 8.46 10.90 -24.69
CA ASP A 70 8.74 9.53 -25.11
C ASP A 70 7.49 8.63 -25.06
N GLY A 71 7.68 7.34 -25.36
CA GLY A 71 6.58 6.40 -25.43
C GLY A 71 5.84 6.19 -24.09
N LEU A 72 6.53 6.29 -22.95
CA LEU A 72 5.87 6.23 -21.64
C LEU A 72 5.11 7.52 -21.35
N ASP A 73 5.68 8.66 -21.69
CA ASP A 73 5.02 9.96 -21.55
C ASP A 73 3.72 10.00 -22.37
N LEU A 74 3.71 9.38 -23.56
CA LEU A 74 2.53 9.30 -24.41
C LEU A 74 1.42 8.48 -23.74
N ILE A 75 1.73 7.28 -23.25
CA ILE A 75 0.75 6.40 -22.58
C ILE A 75 0.19 7.10 -21.34
N ALA A 76 1.07 7.68 -20.52
CA ALA A 76 0.69 8.43 -19.33
C ALA A 76 -0.28 9.57 -19.68
N LYS A 77 0.00 10.33 -20.75
CA LYS A 77 -0.83 11.46 -21.17
C LYS A 77 -2.17 11.05 -21.78
N VAL A 78 -2.20 9.99 -22.60
CA VAL A 78 -3.44 9.47 -23.20
C VAL A 78 -4.39 8.92 -22.13
N LYS A 79 -3.84 8.24 -21.11
CA LYS A 79 -4.64 7.56 -20.07
C LYS A 79 -4.86 8.37 -18.80
N GLY A 80 -4.17 9.50 -18.63
CA GLY A 80 -4.26 10.31 -17.41
C GLY A 80 -3.66 9.62 -16.17
N ILE A 81 -2.60 8.83 -16.36
CA ILE A 81 -1.94 8.04 -15.30
C ILE A 81 -0.50 8.50 -15.06
N SER A 82 0.12 8.02 -13.98
CA SER A 82 1.53 8.30 -13.71
C SER A 82 2.47 7.57 -14.69
N VAL A 83 3.66 8.10 -14.94
CA VAL A 83 4.70 7.44 -15.77
C VAL A 83 5.05 6.04 -15.23
N LEU A 84 4.99 5.85 -13.91
CA LEU A 84 5.22 4.54 -13.29
C LEU A 84 4.09 3.55 -13.62
N ASP A 85 2.84 3.99 -13.65
CA ASP A 85 1.71 3.13 -14.00
C ASP A 85 1.71 2.83 -15.51
N ALA A 86 2.07 3.79 -16.35
CA ALA A 86 2.34 3.55 -17.77
C ALA A 86 3.45 2.50 -17.97
N ALA A 87 4.54 2.55 -17.19
CA ALA A 87 5.60 1.54 -17.24
C ALA A 87 5.10 0.13 -16.83
N LYS A 88 4.18 0.03 -15.85
CA LYS A 88 3.57 -1.27 -15.49
C LYS A 88 2.72 -1.84 -16.62
N GLU A 89 1.92 -1.01 -17.29
CA GLU A 89 1.14 -1.48 -18.44
C GLU A 89 2.04 -1.97 -19.59
N VAL A 90 3.12 -1.23 -19.89
CA VAL A 90 4.08 -1.67 -20.91
C VAL A 90 4.77 -2.96 -20.50
N SER A 91 5.14 -3.12 -19.22
CA SER A 91 5.72 -4.37 -18.72
C SER A 91 4.75 -5.56 -18.88
N GLN A 92 3.44 -5.36 -18.68
CA GLN A 92 2.43 -6.38 -18.95
C GLN A 92 2.34 -6.72 -20.44
N ALA A 93 2.31 -5.69 -21.31
CA ALA A 93 2.25 -5.87 -22.75
C ALA A 93 3.49 -6.59 -23.31
N LEU A 94 4.68 -6.33 -22.74
CA LEU A 94 5.93 -6.99 -23.10
C LEU A 94 6.12 -8.36 -22.43
N SER A 95 5.16 -8.82 -21.62
CA SER A 95 5.30 -10.03 -20.77
C SER A 95 6.58 -10.04 -19.92
N LEU A 96 7.10 -8.85 -19.58
CA LEU A 96 8.20 -8.71 -18.64
C LEU A 96 7.64 -9.00 -17.26
N SER A 97 8.35 -9.83 -16.49
CA SER A 97 8.00 -10.09 -15.09
C SER A 97 7.93 -8.75 -14.37
N LEU A 98 6.69 -8.33 -14.06
CA LEU A 98 6.47 -7.14 -13.26
C LEU A 98 7.22 -7.32 -11.94
N PRO A 99 7.96 -6.32 -11.46
CA PRO A 99 8.24 -6.30 -10.04
C PRO A 99 6.89 -6.35 -9.34
N GLU A 100 6.71 -7.37 -8.51
CA GLU A 100 5.60 -7.42 -7.56
C GLU A 100 5.50 -6.02 -6.94
N PRO A 101 4.29 -5.44 -6.86
CA PRO A 101 4.12 -4.08 -6.41
C PRO A 101 4.92 -3.93 -5.13
N ALA A 102 5.86 -2.99 -5.13
CA ALA A 102 6.67 -2.67 -3.98
C ALA A 102 5.71 -2.26 -2.84
N ARG A 103 5.24 -3.26 -2.10
CA ARG A 103 4.88 -3.11 -0.72
C ARG A 103 6.07 -2.39 -0.13
N LYS A 104 5.84 -1.29 0.59
CA LYS A 104 6.85 -0.68 1.44
C LYS A 104 7.24 -1.70 2.51
N GLU A 105 7.93 -2.77 2.14
CA GLU A 105 8.84 -3.45 3.00
C GLU A 105 10.08 -2.58 2.96
N ALA A 106 10.23 -1.78 4.01
CA ALA A 106 11.52 -1.24 4.38
C ALA A 106 12.60 -2.33 4.21
N PRO A 107 13.84 -1.97 3.84
CA PRO A 107 14.89 -2.95 3.58
C PRO A 107 14.93 -3.99 4.70
N LYS A 108 15.03 -5.27 4.31
CA LYS A 108 15.39 -6.38 5.20
C LYS A 108 16.76 -6.10 5.82
N SER A 109 16.82 -5.19 6.79
CA SER A 109 17.64 -5.46 7.95
C SER A 109 17.04 -6.71 8.60
N ALA A 110 17.88 -7.56 9.18
CA ALA A 110 17.48 -8.73 9.95
C ALA A 110 16.74 -8.28 11.23
N ALA A 111 15.63 -7.57 11.07
CA ALA A 111 14.74 -7.22 12.14
C ALA A 111 14.04 -8.52 12.56
N PRO A 112 14.02 -8.85 13.85
CA PRO A 112 13.38 -10.06 14.33
C PRO A 112 11.91 -10.11 13.85
N PRO A 113 11.38 -11.31 13.56
CA PRO A 113 9.97 -11.49 13.21
C PRO A 113 9.07 -10.67 14.14
N ILE A 114 8.03 -10.05 13.60
CA ILE A 114 7.15 -9.16 14.37
C ILE A 114 6.64 -9.83 15.67
N ALA A 115 6.35 -11.13 15.61
CA ALA A 115 5.98 -11.95 16.76
C ALA A 115 7.05 -11.95 17.87
N GLU A 116 8.33 -12.06 17.53
CA GLU A 116 9.43 -12.03 18.50
C GLU A 116 9.57 -10.64 19.14
N LYS A 117 9.42 -9.56 18.36
CA LYS A 117 9.42 -8.18 18.89
C LYS A 117 8.27 -7.98 19.88
N VAL A 118 7.07 -8.42 19.52
CA VAL A 118 5.90 -8.33 20.42
C VAL A 118 6.14 -9.17 21.67
N SER A 119 6.67 -10.38 21.54
CA SER A 119 6.97 -11.25 22.69
C SER A 119 7.95 -10.59 23.67
N LYS A 120 8.98 -9.90 23.17
CA LYS A 120 9.93 -9.16 24.02
C LYS A 120 9.25 -8.00 24.77
N LEU A 121 8.35 -7.27 24.11
CA LEU A 121 7.57 -6.21 24.77
C LEU A 121 6.60 -6.78 25.80
N VAL A 122 5.92 -7.89 25.50
CA VAL A 122 5.02 -8.57 26.45
C VAL A 122 5.79 -9.03 27.68
N ALA A 123 7.01 -9.56 27.52
CA ALA A 123 7.86 -9.96 28.64
C ALA A 123 8.30 -8.79 29.54
N GLN A 124 8.24 -7.56 29.04
CA GLN A 124 8.53 -6.34 29.80
C GLN A 124 7.29 -5.72 30.45
N THR A 125 6.12 -6.37 30.32
CA THR A 125 4.88 -5.82 30.87
C THR A 125 4.53 -6.40 32.24
N THR A 126 3.85 -5.60 33.04
CA THR A 126 3.20 -6.02 34.28
C THR A 126 1.68 -5.84 34.18
N ALA A 127 0.93 -6.59 34.97
CA ALA A 127 -0.51 -6.39 35.06
C ALA A 127 -0.81 -5.15 35.93
N GLY A 128 -1.62 -4.23 35.41
CA GLY A 128 -2.00 -3.01 36.13
C GLY A 128 -3.16 -2.27 35.47
N GLN A 129 -3.48 -1.07 35.96
CA GLN A 129 -4.55 -0.22 35.40
C GLN A 129 -3.95 0.92 34.56
N SER A 130 -4.43 1.06 33.33
CA SER A 130 -3.98 2.14 32.44
C SER A 130 -4.66 3.46 32.81
N ALA A 131 -3.87 4.54 32.94
CA ALA A 131 -4.42 5.89 33.13
C ALA A 131 -5.37 6.30 31.99
N TYR A 132 -5.02 5.93 30.74
CA TYR A 132 -5.89 6.16 29.58
C TYR A 132 -7.23 5.44 29.71
N LEU A 133 -7.23 4.16 30.09
CA LEU A 133 -8.48 3.40 30.26
C LEU A 133 -9.30 3.90 31.45
N ASN A 134 -8.65 4.26 32.56
CA ASN A 134 -9.32 4.87 33.71
C ASN A 134 -10.02 6.18 33.31
N ALA A 135 -9.38 7.03 32.51
CA ALA A 135 -9.99 8.24 31.95
C ALA A 135 -11.14 7.94 30.97
N LYS A 136 -11.17 6.74 30.39
CA LYS A 136 -12.29 6.23 29.59
C LYS A 136 -13.35 5.48 30.41
N GLY A 137 -13.20 5.40 31.74
CA GLY A 137 -14.15 4.73 32.64
C GLY A 137 -13.93 3.23 32.80
N HIS A 138 -12.78 2.69 32.39
CA HIS A 138 -12.45 1.26 32.51
C HIS A 138 -11.31 1.03 33.51
N THR A 139 -11.56 0.23 34.54
CA THR A 139 -10.61 -0.09 35.62
C THR A 139 -10.08 -1.52 35.57
N CYS A 140 -10.17 -2.18 34.41
CA CYS A 140 -9.74 -3.57 34.26
C CYS A 140 -8.21 -3.70 34.25
N PRO A 141 -7.65 -4.82 34.76
CA PRO A 141 -6.23 -5.09 34.65
C PRO A 141 -5.84 -5.33 33.19
N VAL A 142 -4.75 -4.71 32.77
CA VAL A 142 -4.19 -4.76 31.41
C VAL A 142 -2.66 -4.85 31.47
N ARG A 143 -2.03 -5.18 30.34
CA ARG A 143 -0.56 -5.21 30.23
C ARG A 143 -0.01 -3.79 30.11
N LEU A 144 0.81 -3.39 31.07
CA LEU A 144 1.48 -2.08 31.09
C LEU A 144 2.98 -2.23 30.94
N LEU A 145 3.58 -1.36 30.14
CA LEU A 145 5.03 -1.15 30.12
C LEU A 145 5.46 -0.36 31.35
N GLU A 146 6.77 -0.29 31.61
CA GLU A 146 7.36 0.41 32.75
C GLU A 146 6.96 1.89 32.84
N ASP A 147 6.75 2.54 31.69
CA ASP A 147 6.30 3.94 31.60
C ASP A 147 4.78 4.12 31.81
N GLY A 148 4.06 3.06 32.14
CA GLY A 148 2.60 3.06 32.32
C GLY A 148 1.80 2.98 31.02
N SER A 149 2.46 2.84 29.86
CA SER A 149 1.79 2.67 28.58
C SER A 149 1.11 1.31 28.48
N LEU A 150 -0.13 1.29 27.99
CA LEU A 150 -0.88 0.09 27.69
C LEU A 150 -0.35 -0.59 26.42
N LEU A 151 -0.04 -1.88 26.50
CA LEU A 151 0.33 -2.72 25.36
C LEU A 151 -0.83 -3.63 24.93
N LEU A 152 -1.31 -3.44 23.70
CA LEU A 152 -2.35 -4.25 23.07
C LEU A 152 -1.73 -5.13 21.98
N VAL A 153 -1.85 -6.46 22.11
CA VAL A 153 -1.36 -7.41 21.11
C VAL A 153 -2.34 -7.49 19.94
N ILE A 154 -1.81 -7.45 18.73
CA ILE A 154 -2.58 -7.51 17.48
C ILE A 154 -2.39 -8.88 16.83
N ARG A 155 -3.49 -9.51 16.41
CA ARG A 155 -3.50 -10.89 15.90
C ARG A 155 -4.33 -11.05 14.63
N CYS A 156 -4.06 -12.12 13.88
CA CYS A 156 -4.88 -12.62 12.77
C CYS A 156 -5.04 -14.14 13.00
N GLY A 157 -6.18 -14.56 13.54
CA GLY A 157 -6.27 -15.89 14.15
C GLY A 157 -5.26 -16.02 15.30
N ASP A 158 -4.47 -17.09 15.31
CA ASP A 158 -3.43 -17.33 16.32
C ASP A 158 -2.13 -16.56 16.06
N ASP A 159 -1.95 -16.03 14.85
CA ASP A 159 -0.72 -15.34 14.48
C ASP A 159 -0.63 -13.95 15.11
N VAL A 160 0.44 -13.71 15.88
CA VAL A 160 0.79 -12.38 16.36
C VAL A 160 1.32 -11.55 15.20
N THR A 161 0.54 -10.53 14.83
CA THR A 161 0.80 -9.69 13.64
C THR A 161 1.27 -8.27 13.99
N GLY A 162 1.31 -7.92 15.27
CA GLY A 162 1.88 -6.68 15.77
C GLY A 162 1.43 -6.32 17.18
N ALA A 163 1.54 -5.04 17.52
CA ALA A 163 1.00 -4.48 18.76
C ALA A 163 0.69 -2.99 18.61
N GLN A 164 -0.25 -2.49 19.42
CA GLN A 164 -0.52 -1.08 19.63
C GLN A 164 -0.11 -0.69 21.04
N ILE A 165 0.61 0.41 21.17
CA ILE A 165 0.93 1.04 22.46
C ILE A 165 0.01 2.25 22.61
N ILE A 166 -0.60 2.40 23.77
CA ILE A 166 -1.38 3.58 24.15
C ILE A 166 -0.73 4.19 25.40
N ARG A 167 -0.21 5.39 25.26
CA ARG A 167 0.43 6.13 26.35
C ARG A 167 -0.59 6.61 27.39
N PRO A 168 -0.15 6.98 28.61
CA PRO A 168 -1.04 7.54 29.63
C PRO A 168 -1.86 8.77 29.17
N ASP A 169 -1.31 9.57 28.27
CA ASP A 169 -1.98 10.74 27.66
C ASP A 169 -2.98 10.38 26.53
N GLY A 170 -3.04 9.11 26.16
CA GLY A 170 -3.91 8.60 25.10
C GLY A 170 -3.30 8.63 23.70
N GLU A 171 -2.03 9.03 23.52
CA GLU A 171 -1.34 8.87 22.23
C GLU A 171 -1.25 7.38 21.87
N LYS A 172 -1.74 7.03 20.68
CA LYS A 172 -1.79 5.65 20.19
C LYS A 172 -0.79 5.45 19.07
N ARG A 173 0.05 4.43 19.19
CA ARG A 173 1.06 4.12 18.18
C ARG A 173 1.14 2.62 17.93
N LEU A 174 1.20 2.23 16.66
CA LEU A 174 1.51 0.85 16.29
C LEU A 174 3.01 0.61 16.30
N ILE A 175 3.43 -0.57 16.76
CA ILE A 175 4.84 -0.95 16.64
C ILE A 175 5.21 -1.12 15.17
N ALA A 176 6.44 -0.76 14.82
CA ALA A 176 6.92 -0.83 13.44
C ALA A 176 6.93 -2.29 12.94
N GLY A 177 6.34 -2.51 11.76
CA GLY A 177 6.15 -3.85 11.18
C GLY A 177 4.81 -4.51 11.50
N THR A 178 3.91 -3.82 12.22
CA THR A 178 2.54 -4.31 12.45
C THR A 178 1.77 -4.44 11.13
N ARG A 179 1.17 -5.61 10.89
CA ARG A 179 0.21 -5.84 9.80
C ARG A 179 -1.18 -5.43 10.28
N LYS A 180 -1.85 -4.54 9.54
CA LYS A 180 -3.22 -4.09 9.85
C LYS A 180 -4.30 -4.92 9.15
N LYS A 181 -4.14 -5.15 7.85
CA LYS A 181 -5.16 -5.82 7.03
C LYS A 181 -5.39 -7.25 7.53
N GLY A 182 -6.63 -7.53 7.93
CA GLY A 182 -7.04 -8.83 8.47
C GLY A 182 -6.70 -9.04 9.95
N SER A 183 -6.10 -8.04 10.61
CA SER A 183 -5.69 -8.13 12.01
C SER A 183 -6.65 -7.38 12.94
N PHE A 184 -6.72 -7.82 14.19
CA PHE A 184 -7.60 -7.28 15.22
C PHE A 184 -6.96 -7.37 16.61
N ILE A 185 -7.53 -6.64 17.58
CA ILE A 185 -7.16 -6.72 19.00
C ILE A 185 -8.33 -7.40 19.73
N PRO A 186 -8.17 -8.63 20.23
CA PRO A 186 -9.23 -9.29 21.00
C PRO A 186 -9.31 -8.70 22.41
N VAL A 187 -10.53 -8.54 22.93
CA VAL A 187 -10.77 -8.08 24.31
C VAL A 187 -10.58 -9.21 25.32
N SER A 188 -10.89 -10.45 24.91
CA SER A 188 -10.76 -11.68 25.68
C SER A 188 -9.86 -12.70 24.96
N GLU A 189 -9.69 -13.90 25.53
CA GLU A 189 -9.12 -15.02 24.79
C GLU A 189 -10.02 -15.39 23.60
N LEU A 190 -9.39 -15.86 22.51
CA LEU A 190 -10.11 -16.28 21.31
C LEU A 190 -10.69 -17.68 21.53
N PRO A 191 -12.01 -17.86 21.43
CA PRO A 191 -12.61 -19.19 21.47
C PRO A 191 -12.38 -19.93 20.15
N GLU A 192 -12.47 -21.26 20.17
CA GLU A 192 -12.40 -22.08 18.94
C GLU A 192 -13.55 -21.77 17.98
N THR A 193 -14.73 -21.45 18.53
CA THR A 193 -15.91 -21.04 17.76
C THR A 193 -16.61 -19.87 18.46
N ALA A 194 -17.25 -19.00 17.68
CA ALA A 194 -18.04 -17.89 18.19
C ALA A 194 -19.31 -17.73 17.36
N ASP A 195 -20.47 -17.81 18.02
CA ASP A 195 -21.76 -17.61 17.36
C ASP A 195 -22.03 -16.15 17.01
N THR A 196 -21.46 -15.23 17.80
CA THR A 196 -21.58 -13.78 17.60
C THR A 196 -20.22 -13.11 17.74
N VAL A 197 -19.88 -12.26 16.77
CA VAL A 197 -18.67 -11.43 16.78
C VAL A 197 -19.08 -9.96 16.74
N LEU A 198 -18.66 -9.20 17.74
CA LEU A 198 -18.86 -7.76 17.83
C LEU A 198 -17.55 -7.04 17.53
N ILE A 199 -17.57 -6.10 16.59
CA ILE A 199 -16.38 -5.35 16.17
C ILE A 199 -16.58 -3.88 16.52
N ALA A 200 -15.67 -3.34 17.33
CA ALA A 200 -15.62 -1.93 17.67
C ALA A 200 -14.43 -1.23 16.98
N GLU A 201 -14.53 0.08 16.77
CA GLU A 201 -13.46 0.87 16.15
C GLU A 201 -12.16 0.88 16.97
N GLY A 202 -12.27 0.85 18.30
CA GLY A 202 -11.11 0.92 19.19
C GLY A 202 -11.30 0.17 20.49
N TYR A 203 -10.18 -0.08 21.18
CA TYR A 203 -10.14 -1.00 22.33
C TYR A 203 -11.02 -0.57 23.52
N ALA A 204 -11.09 0.72 23.85
CA ALA A 204 -11.98 1.19 24.93
C ALA A 204 -13.46 0.99 24.58
N THR A 205 -13.85 1.28 23.34
CA THR A 205 -15.21 1.00 22.86
C THR A 205 -15.49 -0.50 22.89
N ALA A 206 -14.53 -1.33 22.48
CA ALA A 206 -14.63 -2.79 22.56
C ALA A 206 -14.82 -3.27 24.02
N LEU A 207 -14.10 -2.70 24.98
CA LEU A 207 -14.30 -2.98 26.41
C LEU A 207 -15.71 -2.61 26.88
N THR A 208 -16.27 -1.51 26.41
CA THR A 208 -17.66 -1.13 26.71
C THR A 208 -18.64 -2.14 26.15
N VAL A 209 -18.48 -2.52 24.88
CA VAL A 209 -19.34 -3.51 24.20
C VAL A 209 -19.30 -4.86 24.92
N ALA A 210 -18.11 -5.29 25.37
CA ALA A 210 -17.93 -6.55 26.10
C ALA A 210 -18.62 -6.59 27.48
N GLN A 211 -19.01 -5.43 28.03
CA GLN A 211 -19.81 -5.37 29.27
C GLN A 211 -21.31 -5.42 29.02
N LEU A 212 -21.75 -5.18 27.78
CA LEU A 212 -23.16 -5.03 27.42
C LEU A 212 -23.71 -6.24 26.65
N HIS A 213 -22.85 -7.01 26.00
CA HIS A 213 -23.25 -8.12 25.14
C HIS A 213 -22.33 -9.33 25.32
N ASP A 214 -22.94 -10.51 25.30
CA ASP A 214 -22.22 -11.78 25.22
C ASP A 214 -21.77 -12.03 23.77
N GLY A 215 -20.52 -12.42 23.60
CA GLY A 215 -19.94 -12.75 22.30
C GLY A 215 -18.44 -12.44 22.22
N LEU A 216 -17.82 -12.81 21.10
CA LEU A 216 -16.43 -12.46 20.85
C LEU A 216 -16.33 -10.98 20.48
N VAL A 217 -15.67 -10.18 21.32
CA VAL A 217 -15.50 -8.74 21.08
C VAL A 217 -14.09 -8.43 20.62
N LEU A 218 -13.99 -7.76 19.47
CA LEU A 218 -12.75 -7.39 18.79
C LEU A 218 -12.68 -5.87 18.59
N ALA A 219 -11.49 -5.30 18.67
CA ALA A 219 -11.21 -3.94 18.20
C ALA A 219 -10.48 -3.96 16.86
N ALA A 220 -10.94 -3.12 15.93
CA ALA A 220 -10.30 -2.86 14.63
C ALA A 220 -9.04 -1.98 14.76
N ILE A 221 -8.22 -1.92 13.70
CA ILE A 221 -6.85 -1.35 13.70
C ILE A 221 -6.56 -0.54 12.42
#